data_AF-A0A8T4T5V9-F1
#
_entry.id   AF-A0A8T4T5V9-F1
#
_cell.length_a   1.000
_cell.length_b   1.000
_cell.length_c   1.000
_cell.angle_alpha   90.00
_cell.angle_beta   90.00
_cell.angle_gamma   90.00
#
_symmetry.space_group_name_H-M   'P 1'
#
loop_
_entity.id
_entity.type
_entity.pdbx_description
1 polymer ?
#
loop_
_entity_poly.entity_id
_entity_poly.type
_entity_poly.pdbx_seq_one_letter_code
_entity_poly.pdbx_strand_id
1 'polypeptide(L)' 'MIIPMRCWSCGKPISHLFEEFEARGKKGESKKDILDDLGVDRYCCRSMILGHVDLIDTVAQFKKV' A
#
# COMPACT_ATOMS: atom_id res chain seq x y z
N MET A 1 7.99 0.44 -6.70
CA MET A 1 7.77 -0.93 -7.17
C MET A 1 6.42 -1.28 -6.63
N ILE A 2 5.61 -2.00 -7.41
CA ILE A 2 4.21 -2.26 -7.07
C ILE A 2 4.08 -2.91 -5.69
N ILE A 3 3.05 -2.54 -4.92
CA ILE A 3 2.74 -3.16 -3.62
C ILE A 3 2.57 -4.68 -3.77
N PRO A 4 3.07 -5.50 -2.83
CA PRO A 4 2.87 -6.93 -2.90
C PRO A 4 1.37 -7.30 -2.87
N MET A 5 1.01 -8.27 -3.71
CA MET A 5 -0.37 -8.77 -3.82
C MET A 5 -0.92 -9.29 -2.47
N ARG A 6 -0.05 -9.89 -1.65
CA ARG A 6 -0.38 -10.46 -0.34
C ARG A 6 0.61 -9.97 0.72
N CYS A 7 0.17 -9.91 1.97
CA CYS A 7 1.08 -9.68 3.09
C CYS A 7 2.11 -10.80 3.24
N TRP A 8 3.36 -10.44 3.49
CA TRP A 8 4.44 -11.41 3.74
C TRP A 8 4.24 -12.25 5.01
N SER A 9 3.65 -11.69 6.06
CA SER A 9 3.40 -12.44 7.30
C SER A 9 2.04 -13.14 7.27
N CYS A 10 1.02 -12.42 6.81
CA CYS A 10 -0.38 -12.74 7.10
C CYS A 10 -1.09 -13.45 5.93
N GLY A 11 -0.49 -13.42 4.73
CA GLY A 11 -1.03 -14.02 3.51
C GLY A 11 -2.31 -13.38 2.95
N LYS A 12 -2.95 -12.46 3.67
CA LYS A 12 -4.16 -11.74 3.25
C LYS A 12 -3.86 -10.94 1.97
N PRO A 13 -4.73 -10.95 0.95
CA PRO A 13 -4.64 -10.05 -0.19
C PRO A 13 -4.72 -8.60 0.26
N ILE A 14 -3.82 -7.74 -0.20
CA ILE A 14 -3.72 -6.33 0.25
C ILE A 14 -3.63 -5.34 -0.91
N SER A 15 -3.10 -5.73 -2.07
CA SER A 15 -2.80 -4.79 -3.16
C SER A 15 -3.99 -3.94 -3.60
N HIS A 16 -5.18 -4.53 -3.70
CA HIS A 16 -6.43 -3.85 -4.08
C HIS A 16 -6.82 -2.67 -3.18
N LEU A 17 -6.35 -2.61 -1.93
CA LEU A 17 -6.69 -1.54 -0.98
C LEU A 17 -5.72 -0.35 -1.07
N PHE A 18 -4.58 -0.52 -1.74
CA PHE A 18 -3.49 0.45 -1.69
C PHE A 18 -3.81 1.75 -2.45
N GLU A 19 -4.43 1.65 -3.62
CA GLU A 19 -4.80 2.82 -4.42
C GLU A 19 -5.78 3.74 -3.65
N GLU A 20 -6.76 3.14 -2.97
CA GLU A 20 -7.71 3.88 -2.15
C GLU A 20 -7.02 4.50 -0.92
N PHE A 21 -6.12 3.77 -0.28
CA PHE A 21 -5.31 4.28 0.83
C PHE A 21 -4.48 5.51 0.42
N GLU A 22 -3.81 5.46 -0.74
CA GLU A 22 -3.07 6.61 -1.26
C GLU A 22 -3.99 7.77 -1.63
N ALA A 23 -5.11 7.51 -2.29
CA ALA A 23 -6.05 8.54 -2.71
C ALA A 23 -6.63 9.31 -1.51
N ARG A 24 -7.02 8.60 -0.44
CA ARG A 24 -7.49 9.20 0.81
C ARG A 24 -6.36 9.88 1.58
N GLY A 25 -5.16 9.28 1.60
CA GLY A 25 -3.97 9.88 2.22
C GLY A 25 -3.58 11.21 1.57
N LYS A 26 -3.70 11.34 0.25
CA LYS A 26 -3.47 12.59 -0.51
C LYS A 26 -4.51 13.68 -0.18
N LYS A 27 -5.71 13.31 0.28
CA LYS A 27 -6.74 14.25 0.75
C LYS A 27 -6.50 14.76 2.18
N GLY A 28 -5.50 14.22 2.88
CA GLY A 28 -5.17 14.61 4.25
C GLY A 28 -5.94 13.86 5.33
N GLU A 29 -6.64 12.77 4.98
CA GLU A 29 -7.25 11.89 5.98
C GLU A 29 -6.17 11.18 6.83
N SER A 30 -6.51 10.90 8.08
CA SER A 30 -5.62 10.20 9.01
C SER A 30 -5.35 8.77 8.52
N LYS A 31 -4.07 8.39 8.43
CA LYS A 31 -3.65 7.04 8.01
C LYS A 31 -4.28 5.94 8.85
N LYS A 32 -4.54 6.20 10.14
CA LYS A 32 -5.17 5.23 11.04
C LYS A 32 -6.62 4.98 10.62
N ASP A 33 -7.39 6.05 10.44
CA ASP A 33 -8.82 5.99 10.17
C ASP A 33 -9.06 5.36 8.79
N ILE A 34 -8.22 5.67 7.80
CA ILE A 34 -8.25 5.02 6.49
C ILE A 34 -8.03 3.50 6.60
N LEU A 35 -7.04 3.06 7.38
CA LEU A 35 -6.75 1.62 7.55
C LEU A 35 -7.85 0.88 8.31
N ASP A 36 -8.50 1.56 9.26
CA ASP A 36 -9.64 1.05 10.01
C ASP A 36 -10.86 0.91 9.07
N ASP A 37 -11.14 1.91 8.23
CA ASP A 37 -12.21 1.88 7.22
C ASP A 37 -12.01 0.80 6.15
N LEU A 38 -10.77 0.56 5.73
CA LEU A 38 -10.41 -0.47 4.74
C LEU A 38 -10.44 -1.90 5.32
N GLY A 39 -10.77 -2.09 6.60
CA GLY A 39 -10.85 -3.41 7.25
C GLY A 39 -9.49 -4.11 7.37
N VAL A 40 -8.42 -3.32 7.58
CA VAL A 40 -7.06 -3.85 7.78
C VAL A 40 -6.78 -3.93 9.28
N ASP A 41 -7.24 -4.97 9.96
CA ASP A 41 -7.14 -5.05 11.43
C ASP A 41 -5.74 -5.44 11.93
N ARG A 42 -5.10 -6.39 11.25
CA ARG A 42 -3.82 -6.96 11.71
C ARG A 42 -2.66 -6.02 11.43
N TYR A 43 -1.82 -5.79 12.45
CA TYR A 43 -0.65 -4.92 12.38
C TYR A 43 0.29 -5.29 11.22
N CYS A 44 0.52 -6.58 10.97
CA CYS A 44 1.39 -7.05 9.90
C CYS A 44 0.89 -6.66 8.51
N CYS A 45 -0.42 -6.67 8.31
CA CYS A 45 -1.03 -6.23 7.07
C CYS A 45 -0.99 -4.67 6.97
N ARG A 46 -1.12 -3.93 8.09
CA ARG A 46 -0.96 -2.46 8.16
C ARG A 46 0.47 -2.00 7.86
N SER A 47 1.48 -2.68 8.43
CA SER A 47 2.89 -2.35 8.21
C SER A 47 3.28 -2.41 6.74
N MET A 48 2.71 -3.35 5.98
CA MET A 48 2.94 -3.45 4.54
C MET A 48 2.44 -2.24 3.77
N ILE A 49 1.24 -1.72 4.11
CA ILE A 49 0.66 -0.54 3.45
C ILE A 49 1.42 0.72 3.87
N LEU A 50 1.69 0.88 5.17
CA LEU A 50 2.36 2.07 5.71
C LEU A 50 3.81 2.22 5.26
N GLY A 51 4.52 1.10 5.10
CA GLY A 51 5.93 1.08 4.71
C GLY A 51 6.14 0.99 3.19
N HIS A 52 5.08 0.97 2.39
CA HIS A 52 5.21 0.87 0.95
C HIS A 52 5.65 2.20 0.33
N VAL A 53 6.56 2.13 -0.65
CA VAL A 53 6.98 3.26 -1.47
C VAL A 53 6.92 2.85 -2.93
N ASP A 54 6.07 3.52 -3.70
CA ASP A 54 5.94 3.20 -5.11
C ASP A 54 6.99 3.91 -5.98
N LEU A 55 8.08 3.20 -6.23
CA LEU A 55 9.14 3.55 -7.19
C LEU A 55 8.88 3.11 -8.65
N ILE A 56 7.71 2.57 -9.02
CA ILE A 56 7.52 1.99 -10.37
C ILE A 56 7.70 3.04 -11.46
N ASP A 57 7.12 4.23 -11.28
CA ASP A 57 7.19 5.33 -12.24
C ASP A 57 8.62 5.84 -12.39
N THR A 58 9.39 5.85 -11.30
CA THR A 58 10.81 6.26 -11.33
C THR A 58 11.65 5.26 -12.10
N VAL A 59 11.45 3.96 -11.86
CA VAL A 59 12.24 2.91 -12.52
C VAL A 59 11.84 2.76 -13.98
N ALA A 60 10.57 2.97 -14.33
CA ALA A 60 10.07 2.84 -15.70
C ALA A 60 10.72 3.83 -16.70
N GLN A 61 11.34 4.91 -16.22
CA GLN A 61 12.07 5.87 -17.05
C GLN A 61 13.37 5.29 -17.64
N PHE A 62 13.91 4.23 -17.03
CA PHE A 62 15.15 3.60 -17.46
C PHE A 62 14.85 2.41 -18.37
N LYS A 63 15.22 2.53 -19.66
CA LYS A 63 15.21 1.37 -20.57
C LYS A 63 16.41 0.47 -20.27
N LYS A 64 16.14 -0.84 -20.20
CA LYS A 64 17.20 -1.84 -20.32
C LYS A 64 17.73 -1.79 -21.76
N VAL A 65 19.00 -1.41 -21.90
CA VAL A 65 19.77 -1.57 -23.15
C VAL A 65 20.17 -3.02 -23.30
#